data_AF-A0A975T8Q5-F1
#
_entry.id   AF-A0A975T8Q5-F1
#
_cell.length_a   1.000
_cell.length_b   1.000
_cell.length_c   1.000
_cell.angle_alpha   90.00
_cell.angle_beta   90.00
_cell.angle_gamma   90.00
#
_symmetry.space_group_name_H-M   'P 1'
#
loop_
_entity.id
_entity.type
_entity.pdbx_description
1 polymer ?
#
loop_
_entity_poly.entity_id
_entity_poly.type
_entity_poly.pdbx_seq_one_letter_code
_entity_poly.pdbx_strand_id
1 'polypeptide(L)'
;MTTTGYETSNLVPVQECQKELNLTLQYQKILARILAKVRSFVKLESLCSSSCQDICRQLKIERVAIYRFNEDWSGSFINNLGFAEPPWNGLSAFGQDLVWGDSHLQETQGGRYRKNEPFAVADIYNAGHARCHIEVLEQFQIHAYAIAPIFIG
;
A
#
# COMPACT_ATOMS: atom_id res chain seq x y z
N MET A 1 2.14 64.62 -39.24
CA MET A 1 0.93 64.24 -38.50
C MET A 1 0.93 62.72 -38.36
N THR A 2 0.83 62.26 -37.10
CA THR A 2 0.30 60.97 -36.61
C THR A 2 0.85 59.66 -37.22
N THR A 3 1.74 58.93 -36.54
CA THR A 3 1.47 57.94 -35.45
C THR A 3 0.53 56.80 -35.84
N THR A 4 1.10 55.58 -35.93
CA THR A 4 0.69 54.33 -35.24
C THR A 4 1.59 53.23 -35.80
N GLY A 5 2.34 52.45 -35.03
CA GLY A 5 2.10 52.00 -33.66
C GLY A 5 2.22 50.47 -33.71
N TYR A 6 3.32 49.99 -33.14
CA TYR A 6 3.75 48.60 -33.04
C TYR A 6 2.65 47.65 -32.52
N GLU A 7 2.48 46.50 -33.19
CA GLU A 7 2.16 45.23 -32.52
C GLU A 7 2.94 44.11 -33.23
N THR A 8 4.26 44.09 -33.03
CA THR A 8 5.06 42.88 -33.31
C THR A 8 4.76 41.86 -32.23
N SER A 9 3.88 40.93 -32.58
CA SER A 9 3.66 39.65 -31.94
C SER A 9 5.00 39.04 -31.46
N ASN A 10 5.14 38.88 -30.14
CA ASN A 10 6.21 38.10 -29.53
C ASN A 10 6.01 36.61 -29.87
N LEU A 11 6.34 36.22 -31.10
CA LEU A 11 6.46 34.82 -31.48
C LEU A 11 7.83 34.34 -31.02
N VAL A 12 7.86 33.71 -29.84
CA VAL A 12 9.03 32.96 -29.38
C VAL A 12 9.44 32.00 -30.50
N PRO A 13 10.68 32.05 -31.01
CA PRO A 13 11.11 31.19 -32.10
C PRO A 13 10.88 29.73 -31.73
N VAL A 14 10.26 28.95 -32.61
CA VAL A 14 9.92 27.54 -32.38
C VAL A 14 11.15 26.73 -31.93
N GLN A 15 12.35 27.09 -32.41
CA GLN A 15 13.62 26.49 -32.01
C GLN A 15 14.01 26.77 -30.55
N GLU A 16 13.71 27.96 -30.03
CA GLU A 16 13.95 28.34 -28.62
C GLU A 16 12.99 27.56 -27.70
N CYS A 17 11.71 27.48 -28.09
CA CYS A 17 10.71 26.67 -27.39
C CYS A 17 11.09 25.18 -27.38
N GLN A 18 11.62 24.64 -28.48
CA GLN A 18 12.07 23.26 -28.58
C GLN A 18 13.28 22.98 -27.67
N LYS A 19 14.20 23.94 -27.52
CA LYS A 19 15.34 23.82 -26.59
C LYS A 19 14.89 23.85 -25.14
N GLU A 20 14.03 24.78 -24.76
CA GLU A 20 13.47 24.90 -23.41
C GLU A 20 12.65 23.66 -23.02
N LEU A 21 11.85 23.14 -23.94
CA LEU A 21 11.11 21.89 -23.74
C LEU A 21 12.05 20.70 -23.53
N ASN A 22 13.08 20.57 -24.37
CA ASN A 22 14.08 19.50 -24.21
C ASN A 22 14.83 19.62 -22.88
N LEU A 23 15.21 20.83 -22.47
CA LEU A 23 15.88 21.08 -21.19
C LEU A 23 14.98 20.67 -20.02
N THR A 24 13.70 21.05 -20.06
CA THR A 24 12.69 20.69 -19.07
C THR A 24 12.51 19.17 -18.99
N LEU A 25 12.45 18.48 -20.13
CA LEU A 25 12.33 17.01 -20.19
C LEU A 25 13.57 16.31 -19.62
N GLN A 26 14.77 16.81 -19.91
CA GLN A 26 16.00 16.27 -19.32
C GLN A 26 16.01 16.47 -17.80
N TYR A 27 15.62 17.66 -17.34
CA TYR A 27 15.53 17.97 -15.91
C TYR A 27 14.52 17.07 -15.19
N GLN A 28 13.32 16.87 -15.76
CA GLN A 28 12.29 15.96 -15.25
C GLN A 28 12.81 14.51 -15.16
N LYS A 29 13.54 14.03 -16.17
CA LYS A 29 14.15 12.69 -16.17
C LYS A 29 15.21 12.54 -15.06
N ILE A 30 16.02 13.56 -14.85
CA ILE A 30 17.04 13.57 -13.79
C ILE A 30 16.36 13.56 -12.42
N LEU A 31 15.36 14.43 -12.20
CA LEU A 31 14.58 14.44 -10.97
C LEU A 31 13.91 13.10 -10.69
N ALA A 32 13.28 12.49 -11.70
CA ALA A 32 12.67 11.18 -11.57
C ALA A 32 13.69 10.10 -11.18
N ARG A 33 14.89 10.11 -11.76
CA ARG A 33 15.98 9.18 -11.36
C ARG A 33 16.45 9.43 -9.93
N ILE A 34 16.65 10.69 -9.54
CA ILE A 34 17.07 11.03 -8.18
C ILE A 34 16.00 10.56 -7.19
N LEU A 35 14.72 10.86 -7.46
CA LEU A 35 13.60 10.43 -6.62
C LEU A 35 13.51 8.90 -6.52
N ALA A 36 13.63 8.19 -7.65
CA ALA A 36 13.66 6.73 -7.67
C ALA A 36 14.83 6.18 -6.85
N LYS A 37 16.00 6.80 -6.95
CA LYS A 37 17.20 6.40 -6.20
C LYS A 37 17.06 6.70 -4.71
N VAL A 38 16.51 7.85 -4.32
CA VAL A 38 16.15 8.16 -2.92
C VAL A 38 15.16 7.13 -2.37
N ARG A 39 14.10 6.83 -3.12
CA ARG A 39 13.13 5.79 -2.76
C ARG A 39 13.77 4.41 -2.62
N SER A 40 14.76 4.07 -3.45
CA SER A 40 15.48 2.79 -3.37
C SER A 40 16.37 2.65 -2.12
N PHE A 41 16.76 3.77 -1.49
CA PHE A 41 17.49 3.76 -0.23
C PHE A 41 16.58 3.72 1.01
N VAL A 42 15.28 3.95 0.84
CA VAL A 42 14.31 3.76 1.93
C VAL A 42 14.12 2.26 2.11
N LYS A 43 14.47 1.75 3.29
CA LYS A 43 14.21 0.35 3.64
C LYS A 43 12.71 0.11 3.59
N LEU A 44 12.28 -0.82 2.74
CA LEU A 44 10.86 -1.19 2.57
C LEU A 44 10.17 -1.45 3.91
N GLU A 45 10.89 -2.10 4.83
CA GLU A 45 10.42 -2.33 6.20
C GLU A 45 10.07 -1.04 6.95
N SER A 46 10.97 -0.06 6.94
CA SER A 46 10.74 1.22 7.62
C SER A 46 9.59 2.00 6.99
N LEU A 47 9.43 1.93 5.66
CA LEU A 47 8.35 2.60 4.94
C LEU A 47 6.99 1.95 5.22
N CYS A 48 6.92 0.62 5.14
CA CYS A 48 5.68 -0.11 5.38
C CYS A 48 5.27 0.03 6.85
N SER A 49 6.21 -0.09 7.79
CA SER A 49 5.93 0.09 9.21
C SER A 49 5.43 1.52 9.50
N SER A 50 6.09 2.56 8.99
CA SER A 50 5.63 3.95 9.17
C SER A 50 4.27 4.20 8.53
N SER A 51 4.04 3.64 7.34
CA SER A 51 2.75 3.77 6.64
C SER A 51 1.63 3.05 7.38
N CYS A 52 1.88 1.84 7.90
CA CYS A 52 0.92 1.11 8.73
C CYS A 52 0.59 1.87 10.00
N GLN A 53 1.58 2.49 10.64
CA GLN A 53 1.36 3.37 11.79
C GLN A 53 0.49 4.58 11.43
N ASP A 54 0.72 5.22 10.28
CA ASP A 54 -0.12 6.34 9.82
C ASP A 54 -1.55 5.89 9.52
N ILE A 55 -1.72 4.74 8.88
CA ILE A 55 -3.03 4.13 8.63
C ILE A 55 -3.76 3.83 9.94
N CYS A 56 -3.08 3.21 10.92
CA CYS A 56 -3.66 2.93 12.23
C CYS A 56 -4.20 4.21 12.90
N ARG A 57 -3.38 5.28 12.91
CA ARG A 57 -3.76 6.55 13.52
C ARG A 57 -4.89 7.26 12.77
N GLN A 58 -4.89 7.23 11.44
CA GLN A 58 -5.92 7.90 10.63
C GLN A 58 -7.26 7.16 10.67
N LEU A 59 -7.24 5.83 10.56
CA LEU A 59 -8.44 5.01 10.56
C LEU A 59 -8.91 4.64 11.96
N LYS A 60 -8.13 5.01 13.00
CA LYS A 60 -8.39 4.66 14.41
C LYS A 60 -8.58 3.16 14.60
N ILE A 61 -7.73 2.38 13.94
CA ILE A 61 -7.70 0.93 14.05
C ILE A 61 -6.54 0.51 14.94
N GLU A 62 -6.71 -0.62 15.59
CA GLU A 62 -5.77 -1.10 16.61
C GLU A 62 -4.50 -1.68 15.97
N ARG A 63 -4.65 -2.33 14.80
CA ARG A 63 -3.62 -3.18 14.20
C ARG A 63 -3.73 -3.22 12.67
N VAL A 64 -2.59 -3.29 12.00
CA VAL A 64 -2.44 -3.54 10.56
C VAL A 64 -1.33 -4.57 10.36
N ALA A 65 -1.56 -5.53 9.48
CA ALA A 65 -0.56 -6.52 9.10
C ALA A 65 -0.58 -6.75 7.59
N ILE A 66 0.57 -7.15 7.03
CA ILE A 66 0.70 -7.52 5.62
C ILE A 66 0.89 -9.03 5.55
N TYR A 67 -0.06 -9.70 4.88
CA TYR A 67 0.03 -11.12 4.57
C TYR A 67 0.60 -11.31 3.17
N ARG A 68 1.67 -12.09 3.04
CA ARG A 68 2.28 -12.41 1.75
C ARG A 68 2.01 -13.86 1.38
N PHE A 69 1.47 -14.04 0.18
CA PHE A 69 1.32 -15.34 -0.45
C PHE A 69 2.66 -15.85 -1.00
N ASN A 70 2.92 -17.14 -0.80
CA ASN A 70 3.92 -17.93 -1.47
C ASN A 70 3.35 -18.47 -2.80
N GLU A 71 4.20 -19.08 -3.62
CA GLU A 71 3.82 -19.60 -4.95
C GLU A 71 2.72 -20.68 -4.89
N ASP A 72 2.69 -21.45 -3.80
CA ASP A 72 1.70 -22.51 -3.51
C ASP A 72 0.41 -21.98 -2.84
N TRP A 73 0.24 -20.65 -2.79
CA TRP A 73 -0.87 -19.96 -2.12
C TRP A 73 -0.96 -20.16 -0.61
N SER A 74 0.03 -20.82 0.00
CA SER A 74 0.30 -20.65 1.42
C SER A 74 0.80 -19.22 1.66
N GLY A 75 0.91 -18.80 2.90
CA GLY A 75 1.46 -17.49 3.18
C GLY A 75 1.68 -17.25 4.66
N SER A 76 2.28 -16.11 4.94
CA SER A 76 2.55 -15.69 6.30
C SER A 76 2.47 -14.17 6.42
N PHE A 77 2.24 -13.71 7.64
CA PHE A 77 2.39 -12.30 7.96
C PHE A 77 3.86 -11.91 7.93
N ILE A 78 4.15 -10.73 7.37
CA ILE A 78 5.51 -10.20 7.37
C ILE A 78 5.68 -9.32 8.62
N ASN A 79 6.32 -9.89 9.64
CA ASN A 79 6.50 -9.28 10.97
C ASN A 79 7.02 -7.84 10.94
N ASN A 80 7.91 -7.54 10.00
CA ASN A 80 8.57 -6.25 9.92
C ASN A 80 7.76 -5.19 9.16
N LEU A 81 6.58 -5.53 8.64
CA LEU A 81 5.76 -4.62 7.84
C LEU A 81 4.44 -4.22 8.52
N GLY A 82 4.04 -4.90 9.61
CA GLY A 82 2.85 -4.58 10.38
C GLY A 82 3.08 -3.53 11.46
N PHE A 83 1.98 -3.07 12.07
CA PHE A 83 1.97 -2.17 13.21
C PHE A 83 0.78 -2.48 14.13
N ALA A 84 0.98 -2.35 15.45
CA ALA A 84 -0.04 -2.54 16.46
C ALA A 84 0.12 -1.50 17.59
N GLU A 85 -0.97 -0.84 17.96
CA GLU A 85 -1.00 0.07 19.10
C GLU A 85 -1.00 -0.71 20.43
N PRO A 86 -0.42 -0.17 21.53
CA PRO A 86 -0.57 -0.76 22.86
C PRO A 86 -2.05 -0.89 23.26
N PRO A 87 -2.45 -1.97 23.97
CA PRO A 87 -1.61 -3.05 24.53
C PRO A 87 -1.31 -4.18 23.54
N TRP A 88 -1.76 -4.06 22.29
CA TRP A 88 -1.69 -5.11 21.28
C TRP A 88 -0.30 -5.33 20.68
N ASN A 89 0.68 -4.49 21.04
CA ASN A 89 2.08 -4.60 20.65
C ASN A 89 2.84 -5.72 21.39
N GLY A 90 2.30 -6.23 22.50
CA GLY A 90 2.89 -7.31 23.31
C GLY A 90 2.45 -8.72 22.90
N LEU A 91 1.29 -8.84 22.24
CA LEU A 91 1.02 -9.99 21.38
C LEU A 91 1.99 -9.83 20.21
N SER A 92 2.89 -10.80 20.00
CA SER A 92 3.78 -10.85 18.84
C SER A 92 2.99 -10.51 17.59
N ALA A 93 3.07 -9.22 17.20
CA ALA A 93 2.06 -8.57 16.37
C ALA A 93 2.03 -9.28 15.03
N PHE A 94 1.05 -10.17 14.83
CA PHE A 94 0.92 -10.98 13.63
C PHE A 94 2.27 -11.51 13.10
N GLY A 95 2.82 -12.55 13.72
CA GLY A 95 3.70 -13.45 12.96
C GLY A 95 5.07 -13.83 13.52
N GLN A 96 5.39 -13.68 14.81
CA GLN A 96 6.40 -14.63 15.33
C GLN A 96 5.76 -16.01 15.39
N ASP A 97 6.16 -16.87 14.44
CA ASP A 97 5.83 -18.30 14.32
C ASP A 97 4.36 -18.65 14.12
N LEU A 98 3.53 -17.65 13.83
CA LEU A 98 2.10 -17.85 13.70
C LEU A 98 1.74 -18.12 12.24
N VAL A 99 1.76 -19.42 11.91
CA VAL A 99 1.26 -19.95 10.64
C VAL A 99 -0.24 -19.74 10.62
N TRP A 100 -0.70 -18.65 10.00
CA TRP A 100 -2.09 -18.51 9.60
C TRP A 100 -2.31 -19.43 8.40
N GLY A 101 -2.63 -20.68 8.69
CA GLY A 101 -3.07 -21.68 7.72
C GLY A 101 -4.53 -21.47 7.37
N ASP A 102 -4.82 -20.40 6.62
CA ASP A 102 -6.15 -20.22 6.06
C ASP A 102 -6.31 -21.19 4.90
N SER A 103 -6.82 -22.38 5.18
CA SER A 103 -7.08 -23.35 4.12
C SER A 103 -8.02 -22.77 3.08
N HIS A 104 -8.93 -21.84 3.45
CA HIS A 104 -9.81 -21.18 2.49
C HIS A 104 -9.04 -20.25 1.55
N LEU A 105 -8.11 -19.42 2.03
CA LEU A 105 -7.29 -18.60 1.13
C LEU A 105 -6.39 -19.45 0.25
N GLN A 106 -5.85 -20.56 0.74
CA GLN A 106 -5.00 -21.42 -0.07
C GLN A 106 -5.81 -22.21 -1.12
N GLU A 107 -6.92 -22.83 -0.73
CA GLU A 107 -7.81 -23.61 -1.61
C GLU A 107 -8.47 -22.74 -2.69
N THR A 108 -8.96 -21.56 -2.30
CA THR A 108 -9.53 -20.60 -3.25
C THR A 108 -8.45 -19.82 -4.01
N GLN A 109 -7.18 -20.07 -3.67
CA GLN A 109 -6.00 -19.37 -4.15
C GLN A 109 -6.20 -17.84 -4.12
N GLY A 110 -6.44 -17.28 -2.93
CA GLY A 110 -6.72 -15.86 -2.73
C GLY A 110 -8.16 -15.44 -3.09
N GLY A 111 -8.97 -16.33 -3.66
CA GLY A 111 -10.41 -16.15 -3.85
C GLY A 111 -10.79 -14.81 -4.47
N ARG A 112 -11.60 -14.03 -3.76
CA ARG A 112 -12.03 -12.68 -4.16
C ARG A 112 -10.88 -11.68 -4.30
N TYR A 113 -9.82 -11.83 -3.49
CA TYR A 113 -8.73 -10.87 -3.46
C TYR A 113 -7.92 -10.86 -4.75
N ARG A 114 -7.86 -11.99 -5.48
CA ARG A 114 -7.28 -12.04 -6.83
C ARG A 114 -8.00 -11.13 -7.83
N LYS A 115 -9.29 -10.86 -7.61
CA LYS A 115 -10.11 -9.99 -8.47
C LYS A 115 -10.08 -8.52 -8.03
N ASN A 116 -9.16 -8.17 -7.13
CA ASN A 116 -9.07 -6.83 -6.54
C ASN A 116 -10.33 -6.43 -5.73
N GLU A 117 -11.00 -7.42 -5.14
CA GLU A 117 -12.21 -7.19 -4.34
C GLU A 117 -11.83 -7.10 -2.85
N PRO A 118 -11.84 -5.90 -2.22
CA PRO A 118 -11.62 -5.77 -0.79
C PRO A 118 -12.82 -6.33 -0.01
N PHE A 119 -12.58 -6.70 1.25
CA PHE A 119 -13.61 -7.24 2.12
C PHE A 119 -13.48 -6.66 3.53
N ALA A 120 -14.62 -6.29 4.12
CA ALA A 120 -14.66 -5.75 5.47
C ALA A 120 -15.78 -6.41 6.27
N VAL A 121 -15.48 -6.68 7.53
CA VAL A 121 -16.36 -7.33 8.50
C VAL A 121 -16.39 -6.46 9.75
N ALA A 122 -17.58 -5.96 10.09
CA ALA A 122 -17.80 -5.16 11.29
C ALA A 122 -17.92 -6.02 12.55
N ASP A 123 -18.33 -7.28 12.41
CA ASP A 123 -18.48 -8.24 13.50
C ASP A 123 -18.32 -9.67 12.96
N ILE A 124 -17.29 -10.37 13.43
CA ILE A 124 -16.96 -11.74 13.00
C ILE A 124 -18.04 -12.77 13.33
N TYR A 125 -18.86 -12.53 14.35
CA TYR A 125 -19.94 -13.44 14.75
C TYR A 125 -21.16 -13.32 13.85
N ASN A 126 -21.31 -12.17 13.17
CA ASN A 126 -22.41 -11.87 12.26
C ASN A 126 -22.02 -11.99 10.77
N ALA A 127 -20.76 -12.31 10.47
CA ALA A 127 -20.21 -12.34 9.11
C ALA A 127 -20.50 -13.62 8.32
N GLY A 128 -21.14 -14.61 8.93
CA GLY A 128 -21.38 -15.92 8.29
C GLY A 128 -20.13 -16.77 8.11
N HIS A 129 -19.09 -16.53 8.91
CA HIS A 129 -17.87 -17.33 8.91
C HIS A 129 -18.13 -18.75 9.45
N ALA A 130 -17.38 -19.73 8.94
CA ALA A 130 -17.34 -21.06 9.53
C ALA A 130 -16.74 -20.99 10.94
N ARG A 131 -17.16 -21.89 11.84
CA ARG A 131 -16.72 -21.87 13.24
C ARG A 131 -15.20 -21.95 13.39
N CYS A 132 -14.53 -22.78 12.60
CA CYS A 132 -13.06 -22.89 12.59
C CYS A 132 -12.36 -21.56 12.25
N HIS A 133 -12.97 -20.72 11.39
CA HIS A 133 -12.42 -19.41 11.04
C HIS A 133 -12.65 -18.40 12.16
N ILE A 134 -13.82 -18.43 12.80
CA ILE A 134 -14.11 -17.61 14.00
C ILE A 134 -13.11 -17.91 15.12
N GLU A 135 -12.82 -19.19 15.39
CA GLU A 135 -11.87 -19.60 16.43
C GLU A 135 -10.45 -19.08 16.18
N VAL A 136 -10.01 -19.06 14.92
CA VAL A 136 -8.73 -18.45 14.55
C VAL A 136 -8.78 -16.94 14.82
N LEU A 137 -9.83 -16.24 14.38
CA LEU A 137 -9.98 -14.79 14.63
C LEU A 137 -10.04 -14.44 16.13
N GLU A 138 -10.71 -15.27 16.94
CA GLU A 138 -10.79 -15.16 18.39
C GLU A 138 -9.41 -15.30 19.06
N GLN A 139 -8.55 -16.20 18.59
CA GLN A 139 -7.18 -16.36 19.11
C GLN A 139 -6.35 -15.08 18.94
N PHE A 140 -6.62 -14.30 17.89
CA PHE A 140 -6.02 -12.97 17.70
C PHE A 140 -6.86 -11.85 18.30
N GLN A 141 -7.95 -12.15 19.02
CA GLN A 141 -8.85 -11.15 19.60
C GLN A 141 -9.41 -10.19 18.54
N ILE A 142 -9.60 -10.66 17.30
CA ILE A 142 -10.15 -9.86 16.19
C ILE A 142 -11.68 -9.94 16.27
N HIS A 143 -12.35 -8.79 16.42
CA HIS A 143 -13.81 -8.70 16.39
C HIS A 143 -14.34 -8.08 15.09
N ALA A 144 -13.52 -7.25 14.45
CA ALA A 144 -13.80 -6.60 13.18
C ALA A 144 -12.48 -6.52 12.39
N TYR A 145 -12.55 -6.63 11.06
CA TYR A 145 -11.37 -6.54 10.21
C TYR A 145 -11.72 -6.04 8.80
N ALA A 146 -10.71 -5.51 8.10
CA ALA A 146 -10.78 -5.21 6.68
C ALA A 146 -9.53 -5.74 5.98
N ILE A 147 -9.71 -6.33 4.79
CA ILE A 147 -8.65 -6.89 3.96
C ILE A 147 -8.73 -6.24 2.58
N ALA A 148 -7.59 -5.73 2.13
CA ALA A 148 -7.42 -5.18 0.79
C ALA A 148 -6.22 -5.87 0.11
N PRO A 149 -6.36 -6.29 -1.16
CA PRO A 149 -5.27 -6.92 -1.89
C PRO A 149 -4.18 -5.90 -2.27
N ILE A 150 -2.93 -6.35 -2.21
CA ILE A 150 -1.75 -5.60 -2.68
C ILE A 150 -1.17 -6.38 -3.86
N PHE A 151 -1.11 -5.76 -5.03
CA PHE A 151 -0.54 -6.36 -6.23
C PHE A 151 0.85 -5.77 -6.51
N ILE A 152 1.78 -6.65 -6.88
CA ILE A 152 3.11 -6.27 -7.37
C ILE A 152 3.16 -6.71 -8.84
N GLY A 153 3.37 -5.75 -9.74
CA GLY A 153 3.45 -5.95 -11.19
C GLY A 153 4.87 -5.94 -11.70
#